data_AF-A0A662R255-F1
#
_entry.id   AF-A0A662R255-F1
#
_cell.length_a   1.000
_cell.length_b   1.000
_cell.length_c   1.000
_cell.angle_alpha   90.00
_cell.angle_beta   90.00
_cell.angle_gamma   90.00
#
_symmetry.space_group_name_H-M   'P 1'
#
loop_
_entity.id
_entity.type
_entity.pdbx_description
1 polymer ?
#
loop_
_entity_poly.entity_id
_entity_poly.type
_entity_poly.pdbx_seq_one_letter_code
_entity_poly.pdbx_strand_id
1 'polypeptide(L)'
;MDTLNIKDPDSIIIDNRADILALDQEGTALDIFRYYAHRLESDREKNPEHSIRIDIGTGYFFFSGFKEFYDIFKFIYDNKLLNAVKNPNWSTTSPIRVVIGKETDKQTKDILLSIVRDQLSSYDGKKIDFLRRLIEEGLMKFKVFEDKKFHVKMYNFYFTNPESYAEPISYDRWAELHWKKQLNGTLTPGGEKELEELETENTKTIKSVHDAIANDERIQEQIEKNSDAQMD
;
A
#
# COMPACT_ATOMS: atom_id res chain seq x y z
N MET A 1 -8.90 -10.72 -22.04
CA MET A 1 -7.71 -9.86 -21.93
C MET A 1 -6.58 -10.75 -21.50
N ASP A 2 -5.43 -10.67 -22.18
CA ASP A 2 -4.33 -11.62 -22.06
C ASP A 2 -3.83 -11.74 -20.61
N THR A 3 -3.82 -12.96 -20.10
CA THR A 3 -3.22 -13.39 -18.83
C THR A 3 -1.70 -13.62 -18.95
N LEU A 4 -1.10 -13.22 -20.07
CA LEU A 4 0.31 -13.49 -20.38
C LEU A 4 1.20 -12.40 -19.79
N ASN A 5 2.08 -12.82 -18.87
CA ASN A 5 3.14 -12.05 -18.21
C ASN A 5 2.71 -11.04 -17.13
N ILE A 6 1.99 -11.52 -16.12
CA ILE A 6 2.02 -10.84 -14.82
C ILE A 6 3.39 -11.12 -14.17
N LYS A 7 4.29 -10.13 -14.15
CA LYS A 7 5.63 -10.29 -13.56
C LYS A 7 5.58 -10.35 -12.05
N ASP A 8 6.34 -11.27 -11.49
CA ASP A 8 6.53 -11.40 -10.04
C ASP A 8 7.33 -10.20 -9.50
N PRO A 9 6.77 -9.39 -8.58
CA PRO A 9 7.42 -8.22 -8.01
C PRO A 9 8.63 -8.53 -7.12
N ASP A 10 8.91 -9.81 -6.80
CA ASP A 10 10.13 -10.20 -6.07
C ASP A 10 11.41 -10.06 -6.93
N SER A 11 11.27 -9.67 -8.20
CA SER A 11 12.35 -9.36 -9.13
C SER A 11 12.51 -7.86 -9.40
N ILE A 12 13.69 -7.42 -9.87
CA ILE A 12 13.87 -6.04 -10.33
C ILE A 12 13.06 -5.83 -11.61
N ILE A 13 12.07 -4.94 -11.54
CA ILE A 13 11.22 -4.58 -12.69
C ILE A 13 11.70 -3.26 -13.28
N ILE A 14 11.98 -3.25 -14.58
CA ILE A 14 12.47 -2.06 -15.29
C ILE A 14 11.58 -1.79 -16.50
N ASP A 15 11.06 -0.57 -16.59
CA ASP A 15 10.37 -0.11 -17.78
C ASP A 15 11.39 0.06 -18.91
N ASN A 16 11.29 -0.78 -19.94
CA ASN A 16 12.24 -0.87 -21.04
C ASN A 16 11.78 -0.13 -22.30
N ARG A 17 11.01 0.96 -22.16
CA ARG A 17 10.63 1.82 -23.31
C ARG A 17 11.81 2.34 -24.14
N ALA A 18 13.03 2.30 -23.62
CA ALA A 18 14.24 2.67 -24.32
C ALA A 18 14.91 1.52 -25.09
N ASP A 19 14.36 0.30 -25.02
CA ASP A 19 14.82 -0.91 -25.72
C ASP A 19 16.28 -1.28 -25.39
N ILE A 20 16.65 -1.16 -24.10
CA ILE A 20 18.01 -1.38 -23.59
C ILE A 20 18.16 -2.76 -22.92
N LEU A 21 17.06 -3.32 -22.41
CA LEU A 21 17.03 -4.61 -21.72
C LEU A 21 16.40 -5.71 -22.58
N ALA A 22 16.66 -6.96 -22.19
CA ALA A 22 15.95 -8.09 -22.77
C ALA A 22 14.47 -8.10 -22.31
N LEU A 23 13.57 -8.61 -23.17
CA LEU A 23 12.11 -8.60 -22.93
C LEU A 23 11.69 -9.32 -21.63
N ASP A 24 12.45 -10.33 -21.22
CA ASP A 24 12.26 -11.07 -19.96
C ASP A 24 12.63 -10.24 -18.70
N GLN A 25 13.27 -9.09 -18.87
CA GLN A 25 13.61 -8.13 -17.79
C GLN A 25 12.71 -6.88 -17.78
N GLU A 26 11.84 -6.72 -18.78
CA GLU A 26 10.95 -5.56 -18.91
C GLU A 26 9.68 -5.66 -18.06
N GLY A 27 9.30 -4.63 -17.33
CA GLY A 27 7.95 -4.53 -16.78
C GLY A 27 7.65 -3.13 -16.28
N THR A 28 6.37 -2.87 -16.02
CA THR A 28 5.90 -1.54 -15.64
C THR A 28 5.32 -1.54 -14.23
N ALA A 29 5.22 -0.35 -13.63
CA ALA A 29 4.46 -0.20 -12.38
C ALA A 29 2.99 -0.65 -12.55
N LEU A 30 2.42 -0.53 -13.76
CA LEU A 30 1.08 -1.03 -14.07
C LEU A 30 0.99 -2.56 -13.90
N ASP A 31 2.03 -3.29 -14.28
CA ASP A 31 2.09 -4.75 -14.13
C ASP A 31 2.15 -5.17 -12.67
N ILE A 32 2.86 -4.41 -11.82
CA ILE A 32 2.90 -4.65 -10.37
C ILE A 32 1.50 -4.47 -9.74
N PHE A 33 0.81 -3.38 -10.09
CA PHE A 33 -0.56 -3.15 -9.62
C PHE A 33 -1.52 -4.25 -10.10
N ARG A 34 -1.36 -4.69 -11.35
CA ARG A 34 -2.14 -5.79 -11.92
C ARG A 34 -1.86 -7.09 -11.19
N TYR A 35 -0.60 -7.39 -10.89
CA TYR A 35 -0.19 -8.58 -10.13
C TYR A 35 -0.90 -8.65 -8.79
N TYR A 36 -0.80 -7.61 -7.96
CA TYR A 36 -1.40 -7.64 -6.62
C TYR A 36 -2.94 -7.65 -6.66
N ALA A 37 -3.56 -7.00 -7.66
CA ALA A 37 -5.00 -7.03 -7.83
C ALA A 37 -5.53 -8.45 -8.12
N HIS A 38 -4.92 -9.16 -9.07
CA HIS A 38 -5.33 -10.53 -9.40
C HIS A 38 -4.89 -11.55 -8.35
N ARG A 39 -3.72 -11.38 -7.74
CA ARG A 39 -3.28 -12.23 -6.65
C ARG A 39 -4.27 -12.21 -5.48
N LEU A 40 -4.78 -11.03 -5.10
CA LEU A 40 -5.81 -10.95 -4.08
C LEU A 40 -7.12 -11.60 -4.53
N GLU A 41 -7.56 -11.37 -5.76
CA GLU A 41 -8.77 -12.01 -6.30
C GLU A 41 -8.69 -13.53 -6.18
N SER A 42 -7.56 -14.14 -6.57
CA SER A 42 -7.33 -15.58 -6.41
C SER A 42 -7.23 -16.01 -4.95
N ASP A 43 -6.58 -15.22 -4.09
CA ASP A 43 -6.45 -15.52 -2.67
C ASP A 43 -7.81 -15.52 -1.93
N ARG A 44 -8.78 -14.72 -2.40
CA ARG A 44 -10.14 -14.67 -1.82
C ARG A 44 -10.93 -15.97 -1.99
N GLU A 45 -10.53 -16.86 -2.89
CA GLU A 45 -11.11 -18.22 -2.95
C GLU A 45 -10.86 -18.99 -1.64
N LYS A 46 -9.72 -18.75 -1.00
CA LYS A 46 -9.30 -19.38 0.25
C LYS A 46 -9.55 -18.48 1.46
N ASN A 47 -9.46 -17.16 1.26
CA ASN A 47 -9.57 -16.14 2.30
C ASN A 47 -10.61 -15.07 1.92
N PRO A 48 -11.93 -15.35 2.00
CA PRO A 48 -12.97 -14.49 1.44
C PRO A 48 -13.01 -13.06 2.00
N GLU A 49 -12.54 -12.91 3.24
CA GLU A 49 -12.48 -11.65 3.99
C GLU A 49 -11.25 -10.80 3.65
N HIS A 50 -10.29 -11.31 2.89
CA HIS A 50 -9.10 -10.53 2.53
C HIS A 50 -9.46 -9.34 1.62
N SER A 51 -8.76 -8.24 1.87
CA SER A 51 -8.86 -6.98 1.15
C SER A 51 -7.48 -6.41 0.88
N ILE A 52 -7.39 -5.53 -0.13
CA ILE A 52 -6.15 -4.84 -0.45
C ILE A 52 -6.13 -3.46 0.19
N ARG A 53 -4.98 -3.14 0.80
CA ARG A 53 -4.59 -1.75 1.06
C ARG A 53 -3.39 -1.38 0.19
N ILE A 54 -3.41 -0.16 -0.31
CA ILE A 54 -2.39 0.43 -1.17
C ILE A 54 -1.96 1.76 -0.58
N ASP A 55 -0.68 1.87 -0.22
CA ASP A 55 -0.06 3.13 0.20
C ASP A 55 0.88 3.62 -0.89
N ILE A 56 0.64 4.82 -1.39
CA ILE A 56 1.39 5.46 -2.47
C ILE A 56 2.07 6.70 -1.92
N GLY A 57 3.40 6.70 -1.87
CA GLY A 57 4.22 7.89 -1.65
C GLY A 57 4.77 8.38 -2.97
N THR A 58 4.44 9.61 -3.37
CA THR A 58 5.00 10.24 -4.56
C THR A 58 5.34 11.71 -4.32
N GLY A 59 6.41 12.22 -4.93
CA GLY A 59 6.68 13.67 -4.89
C GLY A 59 5.69 14.50 -5.70
N TYR A 60 5.16 13.90 -6.77
CA TYR A 60 4.22 14.53 -7.70
C TYR A 60 3.09 13.56 -8.00
N PHE A 61 1.85 14.05 -7.95
CA PHE A 61 0.71 13.33 -8.50
C PHE A 61 0.33 14.01 -9.81
N PHE A 62 0.17 13.21 -10.87
CA PHE A 62 -0.35 13.68 -12.15
C PHE A 62 -1.65 12.97 -12.44
N PHE A 63 -2.68 13.73 -12.83
CA PHE A 63 -3.95 13.11 -13.21
C PHE A 63 -3.80 12.16 -14.42
N SER A 64 -2.89 12.46 -15.35
CA SER A 64 -2.54 11.54 -16.44
C SER A 64 -2.08 10.17 -15.94
N GLY A 65 -1.24 10.14 -14.90
CA GLY A 65 -0.83 8.90 -14.25
C GLY A 65 -2.02 8.13 -13.71
N PHE A 66 -2.93 8.78 -12.96
CA PHE A 66 -4.17 8.12 -12.50
C PHE A 66 -4.99 7.54 -13.66
N LYS A 67 -5.05 8.23 -14.80
CA LYS A 67 -5.79 7.73 -15.98
C LYS A 67 -5.23 6.41 -16.51
N GLU A 68 -3.93 6.16 -16.37
CA GLU A 68 -3.29 4.90 -16.79
C GLU A 68 -3.69 3.73 -15.88
N PHE A 69 -3.83 3.98 -14.58
CA PHE A 69 -4.25 2.97 -13.59
C PHE A 69 -5.77 2.82 -13.47
N TYR A 70 -6.56 3.58 -14.24
CA TYR A 70 -8.02 3.61 -14.14
C TYR A 70 -8.66 2.22 -14.21
N ASP A 71 -8.29 1.42 -15.20
CA ASP A 71 -8.91 0.10 -15.42
C ASP A 71 -8.59 -0.86 -14.26
N ILE A 72 -7.39 -0.76 -13.67
CA ILE A 72 -7.01 -1.57 -12.51
C ILE A 72 -7.78 -1.13 -11.27
N PHE A 73 -7.81 0.17 -10.95
CA PHE A 73 -8.58 0.63 -9.80
C PHE A 73 -10.06 0.32 -9.95
N LYS A 74 -10.60 0.41 -11.17
CA LYS A 74 -11.97 0.02 -11.48
C LYS A 74 -12.18 -1.49 -11.27
N PHE A 75 -11.27 -2.33 -11.73
CA PHE A 75 -11.31 -3.77 -11.49
C PHE A 75 -11.32 -4.10 -9.99
N ILE A 76 -10.41 -3.51 -9.21
CA ILE A 76 -10.33 -3.73 -7.76
C ILE A 76 -11.63 -3.28 -7.07
N TYR A 77 -12.18 -2.14 -7.52
CA TYR A 77 -13.44 -1.59 -7.02
C TYR A 77 -14.64 -2.49 -7.34
N ASP A 78 -14.83 -2.86 -8.61
CA ASP A 78 -15.97 -3.65 -9.08
C ASP A 78 -16.00 -5.04 -8.42
N ASN A 79 -14.83 -5.63 -8.16
CA ASN A 79 -14.68 -6.91 -7.47
C ASN A 79 -14.70 -6.80 -5.93
N LYS A 80 -14.99 -5.63 -5.38
CA LYS A 80 -15.09 -5.38 -3.93
C LYS A 80 -13.85 -5.84 -3.17
N LEU A 81 -12.67 -5.55 -3.73
CA LEU A 81 -11.38 -5.89 -3.12
C LEU A 81 -10.88 -4.80 -2.16
N LEU A 82 -11.51 -3.62 -2.17
CA LEU A 82 -11.24 -2.51 -1.24
C LEU A 82 -12.22 -2.56 -0.07
N ASN A 83 -11.69 -2.65 1.15
CA ASN A 83 -12.46 -2.51 2.38
C ASN A 83 -11.81 -1.45 3.29
N ALA A 84 -12.61 -0.74 4.07
CA ALA A 84 -12.09 0.13 5.10
C ALA A 84 -11.31 -0.70 6.13
N VAL A 85 -10.08 -0.30 6.43
CA VAL A 85 -9.23 -1.01 7.41
C VAL A 85 -9.10 -0.16 8.66
N LYS A 86 -9.51 -0.67 9.83
CA LYS A 86 -9.45 0.10 11.09
C LYS A 86 -8.16 -0.16 11.87
N ASN A 87 -7.00 0.15 11.28
CA ASN A 87 -5.75 0.07 12.03
C ASN A 87 -5.51 1.36 12.84
N PRO A 88 -5.38 1.31 14.18
CA PRO A 88 -5.17 2.48 15.02
C PRO A 88 -3.84 3.22 14.74
N ASN A 89 -2.84 2.54 14.18
CA ASN A 89 -1.57 3.14 13.77
C ASN A 89 -1.67 3.85 12.41
N TRP A 90 -2.73 3.61 11.66
CA TRP A 90 -2.92 4.22 10.36
C TRP A 90 -3.71 5.51 10.49
N SER A 91 -3.17 6.58 9.91
CA SER A 91 -3.81 7.91 9.89
C SER A 91 -5.11 7.98 9.07
N THR A 92 -5.58 6.86 8.53
CA THR A 92 -6.79 6.76 7.71
C THR A 92 -7.29 5.32 7.61
N THR A 93 -8.61 5.17 7.60
CA THR A 93 -9.29 3.91 7.33
C THR A 93 -9.40 3.59 5.84
N SER A 94 -9.13 4.58 4.98
CA SER A 94 -9.16 4.41 3.53
C SER A 94 -8.14 3.34 3.08
N PRO A 95 -8.56 2.33 2.31
CA PRO A 95 -7.67 1.31 1.76
C PRO A 95 -6.69 1.85 0.73
N ILE A 96 -6.92 3.03 0.13
CA ILE A 96 -5.93 3.67 -0.73
C ILE A 96 -5.48 4.99 -0.10
N ARG A 97 -4.21 5.08 0.27
CA ARG A 97 -3.60 6.30 0.81
C ARG A 97 -2.59 6.85 -0.19
N VAL A 98 -2.80 8.09 -0.65
CA VAL A 98 -1.87 8.79 -1.52
C VAL A 98 -1.24 9.95 -0.75
N VAL A 99 0.07 9.85 -0.52
CA VAL A 99 0.87 10.90 0.10
C VAL A 99 1.64 11.63 -0.99
N ILE A 100 1.44 12.95 -1.07
CA ILE A 100 2.03 13.78 -2.12
C ILE A 100 2.87 14.91 -1.53
N GLY A 101 4.02 15.16 -2.13
CA GLY A 101 4.85 16.33 -1.85
C GLY A 101 4.30 17.65 -2.41
N LYS A 102 4.91 18.75 -1.98
CA LYS A 102 4.54 20.12 -2.37
C LYS A 102 4.66 20.44 -3.86
N GLU A 103 5.34 19.58 -4.62
CA GLU A 103 5.77 19.87 -5.98
C GLU A 103 4.74 19.48 -7.04
N THR A 104 3.61 18.89 -6.64
CA THR A 104 2.44 18.63 -7.50
C THR A 104 2.12 19.81 -8.41
N ASP A 105 1.84 19.53 -9.68
CA ASP A 105 1.54 20.58 -10.64
C ASP A 105 0.27 21.36 -10.23
N LYS A 106 0.21 22.65 -10.61
CA LYS A 106 -0.88 23.55 -10.21
C LYS A 106 -2.25 23.03 -10.64
N GLN A 107 -2.36 22.46 -11.84
CA GLN A 107 -3.63 21.96 -12.37
C GLN A 107 -4.13 20.75 -11.57
N THR A 108 -3.26 19.78 -11.31
CA THR A 108 -3.57 18.60 -10.51
C THR A 108 -3.88 18.99 -9.07
N LYS A 109 -3.14 19.96 -8.50
CA LYS A 109 -3.45 20.51 -7.18
C LYS A 109 -4.84 21.14 -7.16
N ASP A 110 -5.20 21.95 -8.15
CA ASP A 110 -6.52 22.58 -8.25
C ASP A 110 -7.64 21.54 -8.41
N ILE A 111 -7.43 20.49 -9.21
CA ILE A 111 -8.38 19.37 -9.36
C ILE A 111 -8.55 18.60 -8.04
N LEU A 112 -7.45 18.25 -7.38
CA LEU A 112 -7.52 17.55 -6.09
C LEU A 112 -8.21 18.42 -5.04
N LEU A 113 -7.88 19.71 -4.98
CA LEU A 113 -8.53 20.66 -4.08
C LEU A 113 -10.00 20.86 -4.41
N SER A 114 -10.40 20.90 -5.69
CA SER A 114 -11.81 21.05 -6.07
C SER A 114 -12.62 19.80 -5.73
N ILE A 115 -12.03 18.61 -5.89
CA ILE A 115 -12.65 17.34 -5.46
C ILE A 115 -12.80 17.32 -3.93
N VAL A 116 -11.79 17.75 -3.17
CA VAL A 116 -11.85 17.81 -1.70
C VAL A 116 -12.82 18.90 -1.20
N ARG A 117 -13.04 19.96 -1.97
CA ARG A 117 -13.89 21.11 -1.60
C ARG A 117 -15.30 21.04 -2.20
N ASP A 118 -15.67 19.92 -2.83
CA ASP A 118 -16.98 19.68 -3.46
C ASP A 118 -17.39 20.72 -4.53
N GLN A 119 -16.43 21.43 -5.15
CA GLN A 119 -16.68 22.46 -6.17
C GLN A 119 -16.53 21.87 -7.59
N LEU A 120 -17.55 21.15 -8.07
CA LEU A 120 -17.42 20.20 -9.19
C LEU A 120 -18.18 20.53 -10.48
N SER A 121 -18.84 21.68 -10.59
CA SER A 121 -19.61 22.04 -11.80
C SER A 121 -18.76 22.24 -13.07
N SER A 122 -17.43 22.11 -12.99
CA SER A 122 -16.48 22.46 -14.06
C SER A 122 -15.72 21.28 -14.70
N TYR A 123 -15.90 20.03 -14.26
CA TYR A 123 -15.10 18.90 -14.77
C TYR A 123 -15.96 17.70 -15.19
N ASP A 124 -16.00 17.42 -16.50
CA ASP A 124 -16.86 16.39 -17.11
C ASP A 124 -16.00 15.27 -17.73
N GLY A 125 -15.69 14.22 -16.94
CA GLY A 125 -14.92 13.09 -17.45
C GLY A 125 -15.00 11.87 -16.55
N LYS A 126 -15.41 10.72 -17.13
CA LYS A 126 -15.62 9.42 -16.43
C LYS A 126 -14.51 9.02 -15.45
N LYS A 127 -13.25 9.32 -15.76
CA LYS A 127 -12.10 9.01 -14.87
C LYS A 127 -12.03 9.96 -13.66
N ILE A 128 -12.38 11.23 -13.83
CA ILE A 128 -12.50 12.20 -12.73
C ILE A 128 -13.66 11.80 -11.82
N ASP A 129 -14.80 11.44 -12.41
CA ASP A 129 -15.96 10.98 -11.63
C ASP A 129 -15.64 9.72 -10.82
N PHE A 130 -14.85 8.81 -11.39
CA PHE A 130 -14.42 7.62 -10.66
C PHE A 130 -13.44 7.95 -9.52
N LEU A 131 -12.46 8.82 -9.75
CA LEU A 131 -11.56 9.30 -8.69
C LEU A 131 -12.35 9.96 -7.55
N ARG A 132 -13.32 10.82 -7.90
CA ARG A 132 -14.23 11.46 -6.95
C ARG A 132 -14.99 10.43 -6.14
N ARG A 133 -15.60 9.44 -6.80
CA ARG A 133 -16.34 8.36 -6.15
C ARG A 133 -15.48 7.62 -5.12
N LEU A 134 -14.23 7.29 -5.46
CA LEU A 134 -13.31 6.64 -4.51
C LEU A 134 -13.05 7.52 -3.27
N ILE A 135 -12.99 8.84 -3.42
CA ILE A 135 -12.77 9.77 -2.30
C ILE A 135 -14.04 9.92 -1.45
N GLU A 136 -15.20 10.12 -2.09
CA GLU A 136 -16.50 10.28 -1.43
C GLU A 136 -16.91 9.02 -0.64
N GLU A 137 -16.66 7.84 -1.21
CA GLU A 137 -16.89 6.55 -0.53
C GLU A 137 -15.81 6.25 0.54
N GLY A 138 -14.85 7.16 0.76
CA GLY A 138 -13.79 7.00 1.75
C GLY A 138 -12.76 5.92 1.39
N LEU A 139 -12.76 5.43 0.15
CA LEU A 139 -11.88 4.38 -0.33
C LEU A 139 -10.48 4.91 -0.68
N MET A 140 -10.37 6.18 -1.04
CA MET A 140 -9.10 6.84 -1.36
C MET A 140 -8.94 8.14 -0.58
N LYS A 141 -7.77 8.35 0.03
CA LYS A 141 -7.45 9.59 0.74
C LYS A 141 -6.12 10.18 0.28
N PHE A 142 -6.15 11.48 0.00
CA PHE A 142 -4.97 12.26 -0.31
C PHE A 142 -4.44 12.99 0.93
N LYS A 143 -3.13 12.99 1.10
CA LYS A 143 -2.42 13.80 2.09
C LYS A 143 -1.31 14.58 1.40
N VAL A 144 -1.41 15.90 1.40
CA VAL A 144 -0.42 16.79 0.79
C VAL A 144 0.51 17.33 1.88
N PHE A 145 1.81 17.16 1.71
CA PHE A 145 2.84 17.76 2.55
C PHE A 145 3.43 18.99 1.86
N GLU A 146 3.01 20.18 2.29
CA GLU A 146 3.44 21.45 1.69
C GLU A 146 4.84 21.90 2.16
N ASP A 147 5.25 21.48 3.37
CA ASP A 147 6.44 22.00 4.03
C ASP A 147 7.73 21.20 3.79
N LYS A 148 7.62 19.94 3.32
CA LYS A 148 8.76 19.04 3.16
C LYS A 148 8.99 18.70 1.69
N LYS A 149 10.25 18.72 1.27
CA LYS A 149 10.66 18.11 -0.01
C LYS A 149 10.50 16.60 0.13
N PHE A 150 9.48 16.07 -0.53
CA PHE A 150 9.18 14.65 -0.56
C PHE A 150 9.32 14.21 -2.01
N HIS A 151 10.38 13.49 -2.35
CA HIS A 151 10.64 13.01 -3.73
C HIS A 151 10.59 11.48 -3.84
N VAL A 152 10.16 10.80 -2.77
CA VAL A 152 10.07 9.34 -2.73
C VAL A 152 9.03 8.85 -3.75
N LYS A 153 9.30 7.72 -4.40
CA LYS A 153 8.33 6.92 -5.16
C LYS A 153 8.25 5.56 -4.48
N MET A 154 7.19 5.33 -3.73
CA MET A 154 6.99 4.11 -2.95
C MET A 154 5.55 3.64 -3.12
N TYR A 155 5.38 2.35 -3.37
CA TYR A 155 4.08 1.71 -3.53
C TYR A 155 4.09 0.48 -2.63
N ASN A 156 3.29 0.50 -1.56
CA ASN A 156 3.18 -0.62 -0.64
C ASN A 156 1.80 -1.26 -0.79
N PHE A 157 1.77 -2.58 -0.90
CA PHE A 157 0.55 -3.38 -1.00
C PHE A 157 0.46 -4.27 0.24
N TYR A 158 -0.73 -4.30 0.84
CA TYR A 158 -1.00 -5.13 2.01
C TYR A 158 -2.25 -5.96 1.72
N PHE A 159 -2.19 -7.25 2.01
CA PHE A 159 -3.35 -8.12 2.06
C PHE A 159 -3.76 -8.26 3.51
N THR A 160 -4.96 -7.78 3.82
CA THR A 160 -5.43 -7.66 5.20
C THR A 160 -6.83 -8.23 5.32
N ASN A 161 -7.11 -8.93 6.42
CA ASN A 161 -8.47 -9.10 6.89
C ASN A 161 -8.90 -7.80 7.59
N PRO A 162 -9.95 -7.08 7.12
CA PRO A 162 -10.42 -5.81 7.69
C PRO A 162 -10.79 -5.91 9.18
N GLU A 163 -11.12 -7.11 9.65
CA GLU A 163 -11.55 -7.40 11.01
C GLU A 163 -10.45 -8.05 11.87
N SER A 164 -9.36 -8.56 11.27
CA SER A 164 -8.28 -9.16 12.06
C SER A 164 -7.23 -8.11 12.43
N TYR A 165 -7.14 -7.83 13.73
CA TYR A 165 -6.03 -7.12 14.32
C TYR A 165 -5.16 -8.12 15.07
N ALA A 166 -3.90 -8.26 14.66
CA ALA A 166 -2.86 -8.54 15.64
C ALA A 166 -2.67 -7.24 16.44
N GLU A 167 -2.44 -7.35 17.76
CA GLU A 167 -2.14 -6.21 18.63
C GLU A 167 -1.11 -5.27 17.98
N PRO A 168 -1.24 -3.95 18.12
CA PRO A 168 -0.44 -2.99 17.37
C PRO A 168 1.06 -3.13 17.68
N ILE A 169 1.87 -3.28 16.63
CA ILE A 169 3.31 -2.97 16.66
C ILE A 169 3.43 -1.48 16.32
N SER A 170 3.95 -0.65 17.22
CA SER A 170 4.13 0.79 16.99
C SER A 170 5.40 1.04 16.16
N TYR A 171 5.47 0.45 14.97
CA TYR A 171 6.67 0.42 14.13
C TYR A 171 7.08 1.82 13.68
N ASP A 172 6.13 2.68 13.31
CA ASP A 172 6.42 4.04 12.85
C ASP A 172 7.09 4.89 13.93
N ARG A 173 6.63 4.77 15.19
CA ARG A 173 7.20 5.50 16.32
C ARG A 173 8.54 4.90 16.77
N TRP A 174 8.62 3.58 16.80
CA TRP A 174 9.88 2.87 17.05
C TRP A 174 10.93 3.27 16.01
N ALA A 175 10.59 3.25 14.72
CA ALA A 175 11.49 3.59 13.62
C ALA A 175 11.93 5.06 13.70
N GLU A 176 11.03 5.98 14.02
CA GLU A 176 11.37 7.40 14.24
C GLU A 176 12.43 7.55 15.34
N LEU A 177 12.22 6.93 16.51
CA LEU A 177 13.14 7.01 17.64
C LEU A 177 14.46 6.28 17.36
N HIS A 178 14.40 5.08 16.78
CA HIS A 178 15.55 4.28 16.41
C HIS A 178 16.46 5.04 15.43
N TRP A 179 15.92 5.58 14.33
CA TRP A 179 16.71 6.34 13.36
C TRP A 179 17.22 7.66 13.93
N LYS A 180 16.44 8.32 14.78
CA LYS A 180 16.90 9.53 15.48
C LYS A 180 18.09 9.24 16.41
N LYS A 181 18.11 8.08 17.09
CA LYS A 181 19.26 7.62 17.88
C LYS A 181 20.48 7.34 17.01
N GLN A 182 20.30 6.63 15.89
CA GLN A 182 21.38 6.27 14.97
C GLN A 182 22.02 7.49 14.29
N LEU A 183 21.22 8.49 13.90
CA LEU A 183 21.70 9.67 13.19
C LEU A 183 22.31 10.72 14.11
N ASN A 184 21.78 10.90 15.32
CA ASN A 184 22.19 11.96 16.24
C ASN A 184 23.05 11.48 17.41
N GLY A 185 23.30 10.17 17.52
CA GLY A 185 24.13 9.54 18.56
C GLY A 185 23.43 9.36 19.91
N THR A 186 22.47 10.22 20.28
CA THR A 186 21.71 10.12 21.54
C THR A 186 20.25 10.55 21.38
N LEU A 187 19.37 9.91 22.16
CA LEU A 187 18.00 10.38 22.40
C LEU A 187 17.93 11.11 23.74
N THR A 188 16.81 11.81 23.97
CA THR A 188 16.50 12.29 25.33
C THR A 188 16.21 11.09 26.24
N PRO A 189 16.39 11.20 27.56
CA PRO A 189 16.08 10.11 28.50
C PRO A 189 14.63 9.59 28.37
N GLY A 190 13.68 10.49 28.07
CA GLY A 190 12.29 10.10 27.78
C GLY A 190 12.15 9.32 26.47
N GLY A 191 12.90 9.68 25.43
CA GLY A 191 12.89 8.96 24.16
C GLY A 191 13.60 7.61 24.21
N GLU A 192 14.62 7.44 25.06
CA GLU A 192 15.24 6.12 25.28
C GLU A 192 14.30 5.17 26.00
N LYS A 193 13.63 5.66 27.04
CA LYS A 193 12.63 4.88 27.78
C LYS A 193 11.46 4.48 26.89
N GLU A 194 10.96 5.41 26.08
CA GLU A 194 9.90 5.15 25.09
C GLU A 194 10.35 4.11 24.06
N LEU A 195 11.60 4.18 23.56
CA LEU A 195 12.13 3.21 22.62
C LEU A 195 12.20 1.80 23.22
N GLU A 196 12.66 1.66 24.47
CA GLU A 196 12.77 0.38 25.18
C GLU A 196 11.39 -0.25 25.47
N GLU A 197 10.42 0.58 25.87
CA GLU A 197 9.02 0.16 26.07
C GLU A 197 8.43 -0.36 24.74
N LEU A 198 8.63 0.37 23.64
CA LEU A 198 8.20 -0.02 22.31
C LEU A 198 8.87 -1.31 21.81
N GLU A 199 10.17 -1.49 22.06
CA GLU A 199 10.88 -2.72 21.71
C GLU A 199 10.32 -3.93 22.47
N THR A 200 10.04 -3.75 23.76
CA THR A 200 9.48 -4.79 24.62
C THR A 200 8.07 -5.18 24.19
N GLU A 201 7.21 -4.20 23.93
CA GLU A 201 5.84 -4.42 23.47
C GLU A 201 5.81 -5.07 22.08
N ASN A 202 6.58 -4.52 21.13
CA ASN A 202 6.68 -5.09 19.79
C ASN A 202 7.19 -6.53 19.82
N THR A 203 8.18 -6.84 20.67
CA THR A 203 8.70 -8.22 20.82
C THR A 203 7.64 -9.18 21.38
N LYS A 204 6.82 -8.74 22.35
CA LYS A 204 5.71 -9.55 22.87
C LYS A 204 4.68 -9.82 21.79
N THR A 205 4.29 -8.81 21.03
CA THR A 205 3.36 -8.94 19.92
C THR A 205 3.90 -9.89 18.85
N ILE A 206 5.16 -9.74 18.45
CA ILE A 206 5.81 -10.64 17.48
C ILE A 206 5.78 -12.09 17.99
N LYS A 207 6.09 -12.33 19.27
CA LYS A 207 5.99 -13.67 19.87
C LYS A 207 4.57 -14.20 19.86
N SER A 208 3.59 -13.39 20.23
CA SER A 208 2.18 -13.79 20.21
C SER A 208 1.71 -14.17 18.80
N VAL A 209 2.11 -13.39 17.79
CA VAL A 209 1.78 -13.68 16.39
C VAL A 209 2.52 -14.93 15.91
N HIS A 210 3.81 -15.06 16.24
CA HIS A 210 4.58 -16.26 15.95
C HIS A 210 3.93 -17.51 16.54
N ASP A 211 3.54 -17.46 17.82
CA ASP A 211 2.92 -18.59 18.49
C ASP A 211 1.53 -18.90 17.92
N ALA A 212 0.76 -17.88 17.52
CA ALA A 212 -0.50 -18.08 16.83
C ALA A 212 -0.30 -18.78 15.47
N ILE A 213 0.71 -18.38 14.70
CA ILE A 213 1.06 -18.98 13.40
C ILE A 213 1.60 -20.41 13.57
N ALA A 214 2.48 -20.62 14.55
CA ALA A 214 3.10 -21.91 14.82
C ALA A 214 2.10 -22.97 15.27
N ASN A 215 1.02 -22.55 15.94
CA ASN A 215 -0.05 -23.43 16.41
C ASN A 215 -1.28 -23.47 15.50
N ASP A 216 -1.29 -22.73 14.38
CA ASP A 216 -2.40 -22.79 13.42
C ASP A 216 -2.22 -24.01 12.49
N GLU A 217 -3.03 -25.04 12.72
CA GLU A 217 -3.01 -26.31 11.97
C GLU A 217 -3.14 -26.09 10.45
N ARG A 218 -3.91 -25.09 10.00
CA ARG A 218 -4.10 -24.81 8.57
C ARG A 218 -2.85 -24.21 7.94
N ILE A 219 -2.16 -23.34 8.69
CA ILE A 219 -0.90 -22.77 8.23
C ILE A 219 0.18 -23.85 8.20
N GLN A 220 0.24 -24.73 9.20
CA GLN A 220 1.19 -25.85 9.21
C GLN A 220 0.96 -26.81 8.03
N GLU A 221 -0.29 -27.20 7.74
CA GLU A 221 -0.64 -28.00 6.56
C GLU A 221 -0.23 -27.33 5.24
N GLN A 222 -0.32 -26.00 5.17
CA GLN A 222 0.07 -25.24 3.98
C GLN A 222 1.59 -25.13 3.83
N ILE A 223 2.33 -25.04 4.93
CA ILE A 223 3.80 -25.07 4.96
C ILE A 223 4.30 -26.44 4.50
N GLU A 224 3.75 -27.53 5.01
CA GLU A 224 4.11 -28.90 4.61
C GLU A 224 3.90 -29.13 3.11
N LYS A 225 2.72 -28.78 2.58
CA LYS A 225 2.42 -28.87 1.13
C LYS A 225 3.40 -28.09 0.26
N ASN A 226 3.85 -26.92 0.71
CA ASN A 226 4.81 -26.10 -0.04
C ASN A 226 6.25 -26.61 0.10
N SER A 227 6.57 -27.32 1.17
CA SER A 227 7.88 -27.92 1.43
C SER A 227 8.10 -29.17 0.57
N ASP A 228 7.07 -30.01 0.44
CA ASP A 228 7.09 -31.21 -0.41
C ASP A 228 7.22 -30.84 -1.90
N ALA A 229 6.58 -29.75 -2.33
CA ALA A 229 6.67 -29.26 -3.70
C ALA A 229 8.05 -28.68 -4.11
N GLN A 230 8.97 -28.49 -3.16
CA GLN A 230 10.35 -28.06 -3.42
C GLN A 230 11.36 -29.22 -3.42
N MET A 231 10.93 -30.44 -3.07
CA MET A 231 11.77 -31.64 -3.06
C MET A 231 11.60 -32.55 -4.29
N ASP A 232 10.64 -32.23 -5.18
CA ASP A 232 10.43 -32.83 -6.50
C ASP A 232 11.00 -31.94 -7.63
#